data_AF-A0A7S2JD25-F1
#
_entry.id   AF-A0A7S2JD25-F1
#
_cell.length_a   1.000
_cell.length_b   1.000
_cell.length_c   1.000
_cell.angle_alpha   90.00
_cell.angle_beta   90.00
_cell.angle_gamma   90.00
#
_symmetry.space_group_name_H-M   'P 1'
#
loop_
_entity.id
_entity.type
_entity.pdbx_description
1 polymer ?
#
loop_
_entity_poly.entity_id
_entity_poly.type
_entity_poly.pdbx_seq_one_letter_code
_entity_poly.pdbx_strand_id
1 'polypeptide(L)'
;AHTILLQEMTLWLVKSKNVWIQAFSQLGTGNLMGIAVGGPFMRGHTMILYNNTELGELRALFDGEPILTETDEEGRADFQAPFSIWAARRPDWNVSIHDQAVLEIPQAVNFSVGQWPERFTGAPQGGVFLFRFPEHIEVTATGVDFMSAVIKMDPQEGGVTGYCGNFNGSPDDEFLPPLDGSVPELLAAAWNRPAGEDQDPVEDDENMFLRYNETKWLIHPALQPAGGASLLAEGPLASRCPHNRMLQAEEECMGLPDLFMWKACVIDVCLTGMHKAADAVAMAELLQQKLNARGIPAFVGHGRCRDIQGRGFRARAAQAVRGVRRCMDVLQDAAAVP
;
A
#
# COMPACT_ATOMS: atom_id res chain seq x y z
N ALA A 1 9.77 -3.40 -9.35
CA ALA A 1 10.00 -1.94 -9.29
C ALA A 1 9.05 -1.37 -8.24
N HIS A 2 9.55 -0.83 -7.13
CA HIS A 2 8.71 -0.43 -5.99
C HIS A 2 9.12 0.94 -5.48
N THR A 3 8.16 1.86 -5.45
CA THR A 3 8.34 3.20 -4.90
C THR A 3 7.48 3.32 -3.65
N ILE A 4 8.11 3.72 -2.54
CA ILE A 4 7.39 4.10 -1.33
C ILE A 4 7.35 5.62 -1.30
N LEU A 5 6.14 6.17 -1.37
CA LEU A 5 5.89 7.59 -1.22
C LEU A 5 5.66 7.87 0.26
N LEU A 6 6.15 8.99 0.79
CA LEU A 6 6.01 9.34 2.20
C LEU A 6 5.45 10.76 2.36
N GLN A 7 4.67 11.19 1.37
CA GLN A 7 4.07 12.51 1.33
C GLN A 7 2.72 12.44 0.66
N GLU A 8 1.82 13.31 1.11
CA GLU A 8 0.58 13.59 0.41
C GLU A 8 0.91 14.33 -0.89
N MET A 9 0.53 13.74 -2.02
CA MET A 9 0.70 14.35 -3.33
C MET A 9 -0.17 13.67 -4.37
N THR A 10 -0.52 14.42 -5.41
CA THR A 10 -0.92 13.84 -6.69
C THR A 10 0.33 13.66 -7.54
N LEU A 11 0.46 12.51 -8.19
CA LEU A 11 1.63 12.15 -9.01
C LEU A 11 1.21 11.50 -10.33
N TRP A 12 2.08 11.61 -11.33
CA TRP A 12 1.92 10.91 -12.59
C TRP A 12 2.37 9.45 -12.44
N LEU A 13 1.44 8.50 -12.54
CA LEU A 13 1.82 7.08 -12.68
C LEU A 13 2.30 6.81 -14.11
N VAL A 14 1.52 7.30 -15.08
CA VAL A 14 1.80 7.21 -16.50
C VAL A 14 1.42 8.53 -17.12
N LYS A 15 2.34 9.16 -17.84
CA LYS A 15 2.06 10.32 -18.69
C LYS A 15 2.63 10.05 -20.08
N SER A 16 1.82 10.29 -21.10
CA SER A 16 2.24 10.31 -22.49
C SER A 16 1.51 11.44 -23.21
N LYS A 17 1.75 11.57 -24.52
CA LYS A 17 1.00 12.51 -25.36
C LYS A 17 -0.52 12.22 -25.35
N ASN A 18 -0.90 10.95 -25.21
CA ASN A 18 -2.29 10.51 -25.38
C ASN A 18 -2.94 10.00 -24.08
N VAL A 19 -2.16 9.47 -23.14
CA VAL A 19 -2.64 8.73 -21.96
C VAL A 19 -2.11 9.36 -20.69
N TRP A 20 -3.01 9.73 -19.80
CA TRP A 20 -2.72 10.39 -18.53
C TRP A 20 -3.32 9.59 -17.38
N ILE A 21 -2.47 9.06 -16.50
CA ILE A 21 -2.89 8.31 -15.31
C ILE A 21 -2.19 8.92 -14.09
N GLN A 22 -2.99 9.41 -13.16
CA GLN A 22 -2.52 9.99 -11.90
C GLN A 22 -2.86 9.06 -10.74
N ALA A 23 -2.01 9.07 -9.72
CA ALA A 23 -2.34 8.55 -8.41
C ALA A 23 -2.43 9.69 -7.40
N PHE A 24 -3.27 9.49 -6.40
CA PHE A 24 -3.30 10.29 -5.19
C PHE A 24 -2.78 9.45 -4.03
N SER A 25 -1.71 9.93 -3.39
CA SER A 25 -1.17 9.38 -2.15
C SER A 25 -1.58 10.31 -1.01
N GLN A 26 -2.07 9.74 0.09
CA GLN A 26 -2.53 10.51 1.25
C GLN A 26 -1.74 10.14 2.51
N LEU A 27 -1.54 11.14 3.38
CA LEU A 27 -0.96 11.01 4.73
C LEU A 27 0.50 10.54 4.77
N GLY A 28 1.16 10.74 5.92
CA GLY A 28 2.57 10.40 6.15
C GLY A 28 2.94 8.91 6.01
N THR A 29 1.97 8.04 5.70
CA THR A 29 2.16 6.61 5.43
C THR A 29 2.27 6.28 3.93
N GLY A 30 1.93 7.21 3.03
CA GLY A 30 2.14 7.01 1.59
C GLY A 30 1.11 6.15 0.87
N ASN A 31 -0.02 5.88 1.50
CA ASN A 31 -1.01 4.93 0.97
C ASN A 31 -1.61 5.45 -0.35
N LEU A 32 -1.80 4.54 -1.30
CA LEU A 32 -2.56 4.83 -2.51
C LEU A 32 -4.04 5.01 -2.14
N MET A 33 -4.57 6.20 -2.42
CA MET A 33 -5.94 6.60 -2.06
C MET A 33 -6.80 6.94 -3.27
N GLY A 34 -6.20 7.21 -4.43
CA GLY A 34 -6.96 7.46 -5.64
C GLY A 34 -6.16 7.17 -6.91
N ILE A 35 -6.89 6.84 -7.97
CA ILE A 35 -6.40 6.73 -9.35
C ILE A 35 -7.35 7.52 -10.24
N ALA A 36 -6.78 8.37 -11.07
CA ALA A 36 -7.51 9.10 -12.10
C ALA A 36 -6.94 8.77 -13.48
N VAL A 37 -7.82 8.51 -14.45
CA VAL A 37 -7.48 8.20 -15.84
C VAL A 37 -8.15 9.23 -16.74
N GLY A 38 -7.35 9.84 -17.62
CA GLY A 38 -7.79 10.86 -18.56
C GLY A 38 -6.80 11.04 -19.71
N GLY A 39 -6.97 12.12 -20.47
CA GLY A 39 -6.11 12.46 -21.61
C GLY A 39 -6.83 12.40 -22.95
N PRO A 40 -6.16 12.74 -24.06
CA PRO A 40 -6.79 12.82 -25.38
C PRO A 40 -7.49 11.52 -25.81
N PHE A 41 -6.98 10.35 -25.40
CA PHE A 41 -7.58 9.05 -25.73
C PHE A 41 -8.99 8.87 -25.12
N MET A 42 -9.26 9.57 -24.03
CA MET A 42 -10.55 9.60 -23.33
C MET A 42 -11.50 10.67 -23.89
N ARG A 43 -11.10 11.42 -24.93
CA ARG A 43 -11.95 12.44 -25.62
C ARG A 43 -12.55 13.49 -24.68
N GLY A 44 -11.80 13.88 -23.65
CA GLY A 44 -12.24 14.87 -22.66
C GLY A 44 -12.93 14.27 -21.43
N HIS A 45 -13.19 12.96 -21.42
CA HIS A 45 -13.76 12.27 -20.28
C HIS A 45 -12.68 11.92 -19.22
N THR A 46 -13.10 11.75 -17.97
CA THR A 46 -12.22 11.37 -16.85
C THR A 46 -12.86 10.28 -15.99
N MET A 47 -12.10 9.23 -15.67
CA MET A 47 -12.47 8.22 -14.67
C MET A 47 -11.68 8.47 -13.40
N ILE A 48 -12.32 8.44 -12.23
CA ILE A 48 -11.63 8.51 -10.93
C ILE A 48 -12.12 7.37 -10.04
N LEU A 49 -11.19 6.56 -9.53
CA LEU A 49 -11.42 5.62 -8.44
C LEU A 49 -10.72 6.17 -7.20
N TYR A 50 -11.41 6.25 -6.06
CA TYR A 50 -10.79 6.66 -4.82
C TYR A 50 -11.35 5.92 -3.61
N ASN A 51 -10.56 5.84 -2.55
CA ASN A 51 -10.96 5.29 -1.28
C ASN A 51 -11.59 6.38 -0.42
N ASN A 52 -12.87 6.22 -0.07
CA ASN A 52 -13.52 7.10 0.89
C ASN A 52 -13.30 6.58 2.31
N THR A 53 -12.34 7.18 3.03
CA THR A 53 -11.96 6.82 4.40
C THR A 53 -13.10 6.93 5.41
N GLU A 54 -14.16 7.70 5.15
CA GLU A 54 -15.33 7.76 6.04
C GLU A 54 -16.22 6.50 5.96
N LEU A 55 -16.13 5.75 4.86
CA LEU A 55 -16.97 4.58 4.60
C LEU A 55 -16.16 3.28 4.44
N GLY A 56 -14.84 3.37 4.27
CA GLY A 56 -13.98 2.22 4.01
C GLY A 56 -14.28 1.52 2.69
N GLU A 57 -14.88 2.24 1.75
CA GLU A 57 -15.34 1.71 0.46
C GLU A 57 -14.76 2.53 -0.70
N LEU A 58 -14.35 1.82 -1.74
CA LEU A 58 -13.92 2.42 -2.99
C LEU A 58 -15.13 3.01 -3.73
N ARG A 59 -14.95 4.20 -4.30
CA ARG A 59 -15.92 4.90 -5.13
C ARG A 59 -15.34 5.21 -6.49
N ALA A 60 -16.12 4.92 -7.53
CA ALA A 60 -15.78 5.23 -8.90
C ALA A 60 -16.65 6.38 -9.42
N LEU A 61 -16.02 7.35 -10.06
CA LEU A 61 -16.67 8.47 -10.75
C LEU A 61 -16.34 8.41 -12.23
N PHE A 62 -17.32 8.75 -13.06
CA PHE A 62 -17.13 9.06 -14.47
C PHE A 62 -17.64 10.47 -14.72
N ASP A 63 -16.75 11.37 -15.13
CA ASP A 63 -17.02 12.81 -15.29
C ASP A 63 -17.64 13.47 -14.05
N GLY A 64 -17.22 13.04 -12.86
CA GLY A 64 -17.72 13.53 -11.57
C GLY A 64 -18.96 12.82 -11.06
N GLU A 65 -19.66 12.07 -11.93
CA GLU A 65 -20.87 11.34 -11.55
C GLU A 65 -20.52 9.95 -10.99
N PRO A 66 -21.09 9.54 -9.83
CA PRO A 66 -20.89 8.20 -9.28
C PRO A 66 -21.36 7.11 -10.24
N ILE A 67 -20.52 6.09 -10.43
CA ILE A 67 -20.84 4.88 -11.20
C ILE A 67 -20.64 3.64 -10.33
N LEU A 68 -21.21 2.51 -10.76
CA LEU A 68 -21.09 1.21 -10.08
C LEU A 68 -21.67 1.21 -8.65
N THR A 69 -22.59 2.13 -8.34
CA THR A 69 -23.22 2.27 -7.02
C THR A 69 -24.38 1.30 -6.80
N GLU A 70 -25.09 0.93 -7.86
CA GLU A 70 -26.21 0.00 -7.83
C GLU A 70 -25.72 -1.39 -8.23
N THR A 71 -25.93 -2.38 -7.36
CA THR A 71 -25.49 -3.76 -7.58
C THR A 71 -26.68 -4.70 -7.71
N ASP A 72 -26.50 -5.78 -8.46
CA ASP A 72 -27.47 -6.88 -8.50
C ASP A 72 -27.46 -7.74 -7.23
N GLU A 73 -28.29 -8.79 -7.20
CA GLU A 73 -28.43 -9.72 -6.06
C GLU A 73 -27.11 -10.42 -5.71
N GLU A 74 -26.20 -10.55 -6.68
CA GLU A 74 -24.87 -11.12 -6.48
C GLU A 74 -23.80 -10.06 -6.14
N GLY A 75 -24.18 -8.80 -5.94
CA GLY A 75 -23.25 -7.72 -5.59
C GLY A 75 -22.40 -7.22 -6.77
N ARG A 76 -22.81 -7.50 -8.00
CA ARG A 76 -22.11 -7.09 -9.23
C ARG A 76 -22.70 -5.79 -9.76
N ALA A 77 -21.85 -4.96 -10.34
CA ALA A 77 -22.29 -3.77 -11.08
C ALA A 77 -21.47 -3.62 -12.36
N ASP A 78 -22.10 -3.08 -13.40
CA ASP A 78 -21.48 -2.84 -14.70
C ASP A 78 -21.87 -1.44 -15.16
N PHE A 79 -20.94 -0.77 -15.84
CA PHE A 79 -21.13 0.55 -16.41
C PHE A 79 -20.54 0.57 -17.81
N GLN A 80 -21.30 1.14 -18.75
CA GLN A 80 -20.88 1.32 -20.13
C GLN A 80 -20.99 2.80 -20.49
N ALA A 81 -19.87 3.40 -20.85
CA ALA A 81 -19.82 4.74 -21.41
C ALA A 81 -19.61 4.67 -22.95
N PRO A 82 -19.76 5.80 -23.65
CA PRO A 82 -19.49 5.88 -25.08
C PRO A 82 -18.05 5.47 -25.46
N PHE A 83 -17.81 5.25 -26.76
CA PHE A 83 -16.48 5.00 -27.36
C PHE A 83 -15.63 3.92 -26.66
N SER A 84 -16.28 2.82 -26.23
CA SER A 84 -15.64 1.61 -25.70
C SER A 84 -15.04 1.73 -24.29
N ILE A 85 -15.53 2.66 -23.47
CA ILE A 85 -15.26 2.64 -22.02
C ILE A 85 -16.24 1.69 -21.34
N TRP A 86 -15.70 0.73 -20.59
CA TRP A 86 -16.49 -0.18 -19.78
C TRP A 86 -15.87 -0.29 -18.38
N ALA A 87 -16.71 -0.42 -17.36
CA ALA A 87 -16.28 -0.62 -16.00
C ALA A 87 -17.15 -1.68 -15.32
N ALA A 88 -16.56 -2.42 -14.39
CA ALA A 88 -17.24 -3.42 -13.60
C ALA A 88 -16.76 -3.40 -12.15
N ARG A 89 -17.69 -3.72 -11.26
CA ARG A 89 -17.44 -4.07 -9.87
C ARG A 89 -17.88 -5.51 -9.64
N ARG A 90 -17.03 -6.31 -9.00
CA ARG A 90 -17.33 -7.67 -8.56
C ARG A 90 -17.06 -7.81 -7.06
N PRO A 91 -17.80 -8.66 -6.34
CA PRO A 91 -17.51 -8.92 -4.92
C PRO A 91 -16.16 -9.62 -4.74
N ASP A 92 -15.73 -10.40 -5.73
CA ASP A 92 -14.53 -11.22 -5.72
C ASP A 92 -13.86 -11.32 -7.10
N TRP A 93 -12.70 -11.98 -7.14
CA TRP A 93 -11.96 -12.23 -8.37
C TRP A 93 -12.77 -13.09 -9.35
N ASN A 94 -13.05 -12.51 -10.51
CA ASN A 94 -13.75 -13.20 -11.59
C ASN A 94 -12.80 -13.52 -12.76
N VAL A 95 -12.46 -14.80 -12.92
CA VAL A 95 -11.52 -15.32 -13.94
C VAL A 95 -11.97 -15.07 -15.39
N SER A 96 -13.25 -14.81 -15.63
CA SER A 96 -13.76 -14.58 -17.00
C SER A 96 -13.52 -13.15 -17.47
N ILE A 97 -13.27 -12.21 -16.56
CA ILE A 97 -13.08 -10.79 -16.91
C ILE A 97 -11.74 -10.22 -16.44
N HIS A 98 -11.15 -10.76 -15.38
CA HIS A 98 -9.86 -10.31 -14.88
C HIS A 98 -8.72 -11.17 -15.41
N ASP A 99 -7.60 -10.52 -15.70
CA ASP A 99 -6.40 -11.17 -16.22
C ASP A 99 -5.60 -11.84 -15.09
N GLN A 100 -5.30 -13.13 -15.25
CA GLN A 100 -4.49 -13.90 -14.29
C GLN A 100 -3.11 -13.27 -14.05
N ALA A 101 -2.54 -12.57 -15.03
CA ALA A 101 -1.26 -11.88 -14.92
C ALA A 101 -1.23 -10.84 -13.78
N VAL A 102 -2.39 -10.28 -13.39
CA VAL A 102 -2.51 -9.40 -12.22
C VAL A 102 -2.10 -10.13 -10.95
N LEU A 103 -2.49 -11.40 -10.79
CA LEU A 103 -2.16 -12.19 -9.59
C LEU A 103 -0.70 -12.68 -9.60
N GLU A 104 -0.06 -12.71 -10.76
CA GLU A 104 1.31 -13.20 -10.95
C GLU A 104 2.38 -12.12 -10.73
N ILE A 105 1.98 -10.88 -10.45
CA ILE A 105 2.91 -9.80 -10.16
C ILE A 105 3.76 -10.18 -8.93
N PRO A 106 5.10 -10.15 -9.05
CA PRO A 106 5.98 -10.46 -7.93
C PRO A 106 5.71 -9.53 -6.75
N GLN A 107 5.42 -10.12 -5.61
CA GLN A 107 5.28 -9.37 -4.37
C GLN A 107 6.64 -8.82 -3.95
N ALA A 108 6.66 -7.54 -3.59
CA ALA A 108 7.86 -6.91 -3.06
C ALA A 108 7.69 -6.23 -1.71
N VAL A 109 6.46 -6.13 -1.22
CA VAL A 109 6.14 -5.68 0.13
C VAL A 109 5.23 -6.69 0.78
N ASN A 110 5.45 -6.97 2.06
CA ASN A 110 4.53 -7.78 2.85
C ASN A 110 3.31 -6.94 3.23
N PHE A 111 2.12 -7.42 2.91
CA PHE A 111 0.88 -6.75 3.28
C PHE A 111 0.33 -7.35 4.58
N SER A 112 -0.34 -6.53 5.39
CA SER A 112 -1.03 -6.98 6.60
C SER A 112 -2.16 -7.97 6.32
N VAL A 113 -2.73 -7.92 5.12
CA VAL A 113 -3.91 -8.70 4.71
C VAL A 113 -3.59 -9.97 3.92
N GLY A 114 -2.31 -10.31 3.71
CA GLY A 114 -1.91 -11.52 2.99
C GLY A 114 -0.76 -11.32 2.01
N GLN A 115 -0.57 -12.29 1.12
CA GLN A 115 0.30 -12.10 -0.05
C GLN A 115 -0.44 -11.29 -1.11
N TRP A 116 0.24 -10.98 -2.21
CA TRP A 116 -0.32 -10.17 -3.29
C TRP A 116 -1.65 -10.73 -3.88
N PRO A 117 -1.76 -12.02 -4.24
CA PRO A 117 -2.98 -12.57 -4.86
C PRO A 117 -4.22 -12.51 -3.95
N GLU A 118 -4.04 -12.63 -2.64
CA GLU A 118 -5.13 -12.64 -1.66
C GLU A 118 -5.83 -11.28 -1.59
N ARG A 119 -5.13 -10.20 -1.97
CA ARG A 119 -5.72 -8.86 -2.05
C ARG A 119 -6.86 -8.78 -3.06
N PHE A 120 -6.84 -9.61 -4.10
CA PHE A 120 -7.85 -9.62 -5.16
C PHE A 120 -8.83 -10.80 -5.03
N THR A 121 -8.37 -11.94 -4.50
CA THR A 121 -9.15 -13.18 -4.46
C THR A 121 -9.90 -13.41 -3.15
N GLY A 122 -9.51 -12.75 -2.05
CA GLY A 122 -10.07 -12.93 -0.72
C GLY A 122 -11.39 -12.19 -0.43
N ALA A 123 -12.24 -11.97 -1.43
CA ALA A 123 -13.47 -11.17 -1.33
C ALA A 123 -13.22 -9.80 -0.65
N PRO A 124 -12.38 -8.96 -1.25
CA PRO A 124 -11.91 -7.73 -0.63
C PRO A 124 -13.06 -6.78 -0.29
N GLN A 125 -12.95 -6.09 0.84
CA GLN A 125 -13.95 -5.09 1.24
C GLN A 125 -14.09 -4.03 0.14
N GLY A 126 -15.34 -3.72 -0.23
CA GLY A 126 -15.63 -2.81 -1.35
C GLY A 126 -15.60 -3.48 -2.74
N GLY A 127 -15.05 -4.68 -2.88
CA GLY A 127 -15.00 -5.46 -4.11
C GLY A 127 -13.73 -5.24 -4.96
N VAL A 128 -13.71 -5.90 -6.12
CA VAL A 128 -12.70 -5.75 -7.17
C VAL A 128 -13.29 -4.92 -8.30
N PHE A 129 -12.60 -3.84 -8.66
CA PHE A 129 -12.96 -2.95 -9.74
C PHE A 129 -12.09 -3.24 -10.96
N LEU A 130 -12.72 -3.28 -12.13
CA LEU A 130 -12.07 -3.40 -13.42
C LEU A 130 -12.57 -2.29 -14.34
N PHE A 131 -11.65 -1.52 -14.89
CA PHE A 131 -11.93 -0.51 -15.90
C PHE A 131 -11.22 -0.88 -17.19
N ARG A 132 -11.93 -0.81 -18.29
CA ARG A 132 -11.42 -0.98 -19.66
C ARG A 132 -11.64 0.31 -20.41
N PHE A 133 -10.58 0.80 -21.02
CA PHE A 133 -10.56 2.03 -21.79
C PHE A 133 -10.16 1.73 -23.24
N PRO A 134 -10.27 2.72 -24.15
CA PRO A 134 -9.67 2.63 -25.48
C PRO A 134 -8.16 2.36 -25.40
N GLU A 135 -7.56 1.99 -26.55
CA GLU A 135 -6.10 1.76 -26.67
C GLU A 135 -5.56 0.63 -25.75
N HIS A 136 -6.40 -0.38 -25.45
CA HIS A 136 -6.07 -1.55 -24.64
C HIS A 136 -5.57 -1.24 -23.22
N ILE A 137 -6.05 -0.13 -22.63
CA ILE A 137 -5.71 0.23 -21.26
C ILE A 137 -6.74 -0.38 -20.31
N GLU A 138 -6.26 -1.10 -19.31
CA GLU A 138 -7.06 -1.68 -18.24
C GLU A 138 -6.52 -1.28 -16.88
N VAL A 139 -7.42 -1.00 -15.94
CA VAL A 139 -7.07 -0.77 -14.53
C VAL A 139 -7.85 -1.76 -13.68
N THR A 140 -7.15 -2.62 -12.95
CA THR A 140 -7.74 -3.51 -11.94
C THR A 140 -7.38 -3.01 -10.56
N ALA A 141 -8.36 -2.82 -9.68
CA ALA A 141 -8.13 -2.23 -8.35
C ALA A 141 -9.00 -2.83 -7.24
N THR A 142 -8.52 -2.72 -6.00
CA THR A 142 -9.19 -3.22 -4.80
C THR A 142 -8.81 -2.40 -3.55
N GLY A 143 -9.63 -2.43 -2.49
CA GLY A 143 -9.48 -1.59 -1.30
C GLY A 143 -9.59 -2.35 0.03
N VAL A 144 -8.68 -3.29 0.30
CA VAL A 144 -8.73 -4.15 1.50
C VAL A 144 -8.29 -3.40 2.78
N ASP A 145 -7.09 -2.84 2.78
CA ASP A 145 -6.49 -2.04 3.85
C ASP A 145 -6.17 -0.62 3.34
N PHE A 146 -5.56 -0.55 2.17
CA PHE A 146 -5.40 0.61 1.30
C PHE A 146 -5.65 0.19 -0.15
N MET A 147 -5.76 1.15 -1.06
CA MET A 147 -6.02 0.81 -2.45
C MET A 147 -4.81 0.10 -3.05
N SER A 148 -5.05 -0.96 -3.80
CA SER A 148 -4.06 -1.57 -4.70
C SER A 148 -4.60 -1.55 -6.10
N ALA A 149 -3.73 -1.29 -7.05
CA ALA A 149 -4.12 -1.23 -8.45
C ALA A 149 -3.02 -1.73 -9.36
N VAL A 150 -3.44 -2.27 -10.50
CA VAL A 150 -2.59 -2.69 -11.61
C VAL A 150 -3.08 -1.98 -12.85
N ILE A 151 -2.14 -1.35 -13.55
CA ILE A 151 -2.35 -0.77 -14.87
C ILE A 151 -1.78 -1.75 -15.89
N LYS A 152 -2.59 -2.18 -16.83
CA LYS A 152 -2.18 -2.94 -18.01
C LYS A 152 -2.40 -2.07 -19.23
N MET A 153 -1.38 -1.94 -20.07
CA MET A 153 -1.44 -1.12 -21.28
C MET A 153 -0.38 -1.55 -22.29
N ASP A 154 -0.56 -1.15 -23.54
CA ASP A 154 0.47 -1.25 -24.58
C ASP A 154 1.45 -0.07 -24.52
N PRO A 155 2.71 -0.23 -25.01
CA PRO A 155 3.63 0.90 -25.15
C PRO A 155 3.03 2.03 -25.98
N GLN A 156 3.24 3.27 -25.54
CA GLN A 156 2.65 4.45 -26.18
C GLN A 156 3.60 5.07 -27.20
N GLU A 157 3.04 5.64 -28.27
CA GLU A 157 3.81 6.41 -29.23
C GLU A 157 4.49 7.60 -28.54
N GLY A 158 5.80 7.72 -28.73
CA GLY A 158 6.61 8.75 -28.07
C GLY A 158 7.07 8.38 -26.64
N GLY A 159 6.73 7.19 -26.15
CA GLY A 159 7.10 6.72 -24.82
C GLY A 159 6.12 7.15 -23.74
N VAL A 160 6.39 6.70 -22.52
CA VAL A 160 5.68 7.12 -21.30
C VAL A 160 6.68 7.60 -20.25
N THR A 161 6.19 8.36 -19.29
CA THR A 161 6.93 8.89 -18.14
C THR A 161 6.10 8.74 -16.87
N GLY A 162 6.70 9.04 -15.71
CA GLY A 162 6.06 8.95 -14.39
C GLY A 162 6.56 7.79 -13.54
N TYR A 163 5.85 7.52 -12.45
CA TYR A 163 6.28 6.63 -11.37
C TYR A 163 6.22 5.13 -11.73
N CYS A 164 5.49 4.75 -12.78
CA CYS A 164 5.48 3.38 -13.30
C CYS A 164 6.60 3.11 -14.32
N GLY A 165 7.49 4.08 -14.56
CA GLY A 165 8.62 3.91 -15.45
C GLY A 165 8.36 4.39 -16.89
N ASN A 166 9.32 4.12 -17.77
CA ASN A 166 9.28 4.55 -19.18
C ASN A 166 8.74 3.48 -20.15
N PHE A 167 8.53 2.26 -19.64
CA PHE A 167 7.96 1.11 -20.37
C PHE A 167 8.69 0.75 -21.67
N ASN A 168 10.01 0.95 -21.71
CA ASN A 168 10.85 0.62 -22.87
C ASN A 168 11.33 -0.85 -22.90
N GLY A 169 10.97 -1.65 -21.89
CA GLY A 169 11.36 -3.05 -21.74
C GLY A 169 12.72 -3.29 -21.06
N SER A 170 13.39 -2.22 -20.61
CA SER A 170 14.59 -2.27 -19.79
C SER A 170 14.24 -1.96 -18.33
N PRO A 171 14.59 -2.82 -17.37
CA PRO A 171 14.37 -2.53 -15.95
C PRO A 171 15.49 -1.67 -15.33
N ASP A 172 16.62 -1.48 -16.03
CA ASP A 172 17.85 -0.91 -15.47
C ASP A 172 17.84 0.63 -15.39
N ASP A 173 16.95 1.28 -16.15
CA ASP A 173 16.82 2.74 -16.22
C ASP A 173 15.55 3.27 -15.54
N GLU A 174 14.78 2.40 -14.87
CA GLU A 174 13.53 2.77 -14.20
C GLU A 174 13.76 3.46 -12.85
N PHE A 175 14.92 3.23 -12.23
CA PHE A 175 15.24 3.75 -10.91
C PHE A 175 16.67 4.25 -10.79
N LEU A 176 16.84 5.36 -10.09
CA LEU A 176 18.12 5.86 -9.62
C LEU A 176 18.36 5.39 -8.19
N PRO A 177 19.62 5.18 -7.77
CA PRO A 177 19.92 5.03 -6.36
C PRO A 177 19.48 6.27 -5.57
N PRO A 178 19.30 6.13 -4.25
CA PRO A 178 19.13 7.29 -3.38
C PRO A 178 20.32 8.24 -3.52
N LEU A 179 20.12 9.52 -3.19
CA LEU A 179 21.21 10.50 -3.22
C LEU A 179 22.32 10.06 -2.26
N ASP A 180 23.59 10.25 -2.64
CA ASP A 180 24.73 9.87 -1.80
C ASP A 180 24.60 10.48 -0.39
N GLY A 181 24.66 9.62 0.63
CA GLY A 181 24.51 10.02 2.04
C GLY A 181 23.08 10.35 2.49
N SER A 182 22.06 10.23 1.62
CA SER A 182 20.66 10.42 2.03
C SER A 182 20.08 9.24 2.81
N VAL A 183 20.69 8.05 2.67
CA VAL A 183 20.40 6.86 3.46
C VAL A 183 21.69 6.07 3.74
N PRO A 184 21.79 5.37 4.88
CA PRO A 184 22.85 4.39 5.12
C PRO A 184 23.02 3.39 3.97
N GLU A 185 24.26 2.98 3.68
CA GLU A 185 24.60 2.10 2.54
C GLU A 185 23.83 0.77 2.55
N LEU A 186 23.58 0.20 3.73
CA LEU A 186 22.77 -1.01 3.91
C LEU A 186 21.34 -0.87 3.39
N LEU A 187 20.84 0.36 3.29
CA LEU A 187 19.46 0.69 2.91
C LEU A 187 19.35 1.21 1.49
N ALA A 188 20.49 1.47 0.82
CA ALA A 188 20.52 2.13 -0.48
C ALA A 188 19.66 1.40 -1.52
N ALA A 189 19.77 0.06 -1.59
CA ALA A 189 18.98 -0.77 -2.50
C ALA A 189 17.46 -0.68 -2.28
N ALA A 190 17.03 -0.24 -1.10
CA ALA A 190 15.64 -0.21 -0.68
C ALA A 190 15.03 1.22 -0.74
N TRP A 191 15.83 2.21 -1.16
CA TRP A 191 15.47 3.64 -1.31
C TRP A 191 15.73 4.17 -2.71
N ASN A 192 15.75 3.27 -3.69
CA ASN A 192 15.77 3.64 -5.10
C ASN A 192 14.61 4.59 -5.43
N ARG A 193 14.92 5.65 -6.18
CA ARG A 193 13.97 6.69 -6.58
C ARG A 193 13.56 6.44 -8.03
N PRO A 194 12.29 6.69 -8.41
CA PRO A 194 11.90 6.69 -9.81
C PRO A 194 12.83 7.56 -10.64
N ALA A 195 13.22 7.05 -11.80
CA ALA A 195 14.02 7.78 -12.78
C ALA A 195 13.12 8.41 -13.86
N GLY A 196 13.67 9.36 -14.61
CA GLY A 196 12.98 9.97 -15.74
C GLY A 196 12.22 11.26 -15.41
N GLU A 197 11.29 11.61 -16.28
CA GLU A 197 10.50 12.84 -16.22
C GLU A 197 9.18 12.64 -15.47
N ASP A 198 8.47 13.74 -15.18
CA ASP A 198 7.16 13.77 -14.50
C ASP A 198 7.15 13.13 -13.10
N GLN A 199 8.26 13.30 -12.37
CA GLN A 199 8.42 12.83 -10.97
C GLN A 199 8.05 13.90 -9.92
N ASP A 200 7.83 15.14 -10.36
CA ASP A 200 7.35 16.22 -9.49
C ASP A 200 5.84 16.04 -9.20
N PRO A 201 5.34 16.61 -8.09
CA PRO A 201 3.90 16.68 -7.84
C PRO A 201 3.15 17.28 -9.03
N VAL A 202 1.96 16.73 -9.31
CA VAL A 202 1.09 17.27 -10.37
C VAL A 202 0.58 18.65 -9.94
N GLU A 203 0.79 19.65 -10.79
CA GLU A 203 0.28 21.01 -10.61
C GLU A 203 -1.26 21.03 -10.59
N ASP A 204 -1.84 22.00 -9.87
CA ASP A 204 -3.28 22.05 -9.61
C ASP A 204 -4.15 22.13 -10.88
N ASP A 205 -3.65 22.76 -11.95
CA ASP A 205 -4.36 22.91 -13.23
C ASP A 205 -4.37 21.61 -14.06
N GLU A 206 -3.38 20.74 -13.87
CA GLU A 206 -3.32 19.40 -14.46
C GLU A 206 -3.95 18.33 -13.57
N ASN A 207 -4.22 18.63 -12.29
CA ASN A 207 -4.69 17.68 -11.29
C ASN A 207 -6.15 17.24 -11.54
N MET A 208 -6.33 15.97 -11.94
CA MET A 208 -7.66 15.42 -12.25
C MET A 208 -8.54 15.28 -11.01
N PHE A 209 -7.97 15.11 -9.81
CA PHE A 209 -8.72 15.01 -8.57
C PHE A 209 -9.27 16.38 -8.10
N LEU A 210 -8.75 17.49 -8.62
CA LEU A 210 -9.27 18.84 -8.36
C LEU A 210 -10.40 19.26 -9.31
N ARG A 211 -10.68 18.48 -10.37
CA ARG A 211 -11.71 18.83 -11.36
C ARG A 211 -13.13 18.76 -10.81
N TYR A 212 -13.40 17.80 -9.93
CA TYR A 212 -14.73 17.52 -9.41
C TYR A 212 -14.83 17.82 -7.91
N ASN A 213 -15.97 18.33 -7.46
CA ASN A 213 -16.13 18.70 -6.05
C ASN A 213 -16.09 17.47 -5.13
N GLU A 214 -16.56 16.33 -5.65
CA GLU A 214 -16.60 15.01 -5.05
C GLU A 214 -15.20 14.48 -4.68
N THR A 215 -14.13 15.01 -5.26
CA THR A 215 -12.75 14.58 -5.04
C THR A 215 -11.86 15.69 -4.46
N LYS A 216 -12.27 16.96 -4.51
CA LYS A 216 -11.50 18.08 -3.94
C LYS A 216 -11.21 17.92 -2.45
N TRP A 217 -12.11 17.30 -1.70
CA TRP A 217 -11.91 17.06 -0.27
C TRP A 217 -10.75 16.09 0.01
N LEU A 218 -10.37 15.25 -0.97
CA LEU A 218 -9.22 14.34 -0.85
C LEU A 218 -7.92 15.14 -0.69
N ILE A 219 -7.79 16.27 -1.40
CA ILE A 219 -6.58 17.11 -1.45
C ILE A 219 -6.61 18.25 -0.44
N HIS A 220 -7.80 18.71 -0.05
CA HIS A 220 -7.96 19.80 0.92
C HIS A 220 -8.84 19.36 2.11
N PRO A 221 -8.26 18.78 3.17
CA PRO A 221 -8.99 18.42 4.39
C PRO A 221 -9.67 19.62 5.08
N ALA A 222 -9.22 20.85 4.80
CA ALA A 222 -9.81 22.08 5.32
C ALA A 222 -11.24 22.38 4.80
N LEU A 223 -11.74 21.63 3.81
CA LEU A 223 -13.12 21.71 3.32
C LEU A 223 -14.06 20.70 4.00
N GLN A 224 -13.62 19.99 5.05
CA GLN A 224 -14.48 19.13 5.85
C GLN A 224 -15.59 19.94 6.56
N PRO A 225 -16.83 19.41 6.68
CA PRO A 225 -17.78 19.92 7.66
C PRO A 225 -17.17 19.80 9.06
N ALA A 226 -17.16 20.90 9.81
CA ALA A 226 -16.44 21.06 11.07
C ALA A 226 -16.64 19.88 12.05
N GLY A 227 -15.57 19.12 12.29
CA GLY A 227 -15.65 17.97 13.19
C GLY A 227 -14.35 17.21 13.46
N GLY A 228 -13.19 17.86 13.55
CA GLY A 228 -11.96 17.18 13.97
C GLY A 228 -10.77 18.13 14.04
N ALA A 229 -10.19 18.27 15.22
CA ALA A 229 -9.06 19.16 15.47
C ALA A 229 -7.82 18.71 14.67
N SER A 230 -7.40 19.52 13.70
CA SER A 230 -6.12 19.40 13.01
C SER A 230 -4.99 19.80 13.95
N LEU A 231 -4.22 18.82 14.41
CA LEU A 231 -2.90 19.02 15.00
C LEU A 231 -1.89 18.54 13.96
N LEU A 232 -1.22 19.49 13.31
CA LEU A 232 0.23 19.56 13.04
C LEU A 232 0.50 20.29 11.71
N ALA A 233 1.31 21.36 11.82
CA ALA A 233 1.58 22.34 10.78
C ALA A 233 2.57 21.87 9.69
N GLU A 234 2.48 22.53 8.54
CA GLU A 234 3.19 22.28 7.28
C GLU A 234 4.66 22.74 7.28
N GLY A 235 5.51 22.03 6.52
CA GLY A 235 6.92 22.33 6.22
C GLY A 235 7.61 21.24 5.37
N PRO A 236 8.73 21.50 4.68
CA PRO A 236 9.43 20.49 3.86
C PRO A 236 9.99 19.30 4.68
N LEU A 237 9.99 18.07 4.14
CA LEU A 237 10.40 16.85 4.89
C LEU A 237 11.79 16.95 5.55
N ALA A 238 12.77 17.58 4.87
CA ALA A 238 14.12 17.83 5.38
C ALA A 238 14.16 18.76 6.62
N SER A 239 13.13 19.58 6.80
CA SER A 239 12.96 20.42 8.00
C SER A 239 12.25 19.69 9.15
N ARG A 240 11.48 18.63 8.85
CA ARG A 240 10.71 17.87 9.87
C ARG A 240 11.51 16.74 10.50
N CYS A 241 12.47 16.16 9.77
CA CYS A 241 13.42 15.23 10.33
C CYS A 241 14.87 15.54 9.88
N PRO A 242 15.58 16.39 10.62
CA PRO A 242 16.98 16.69 10.35
C PRO A 242 17.86 15.44 10.53
N HIS A 243 19.01 15.42 9.85
CA HIS A 243 19.92 14.26 9.75
C HIS A 243 20.28 13.64 11.12
N ASN A 244 20.48 14.46 12.15
CA ASN A 244 20.76 13.97 13.51
C ASN A 244 19.59 13.18 14.12
N ARG A 245 18.36 13.54 13.79
CA ARG A 245 17.15 12.87 14.25
C ARG A 245 16.87 11.60 13.46
N MET A 246 17.19 11.59 12.17
CA MET A 246 17.16 10.37 11.36
C MET A 246 18.10 9.31 11.94
N LEU A 247 19.36 9.67 12.20
CA LEU A 247 20.33 8.75 12.82
C LEU A 247 19.86 8.20 14.17
N GLN A 248 19.22 9.03 14.99
CA GLN A 248 18.66 8.59 16.27
C GLN A 248 17.50 7.61 16.07
N ALA A 249 16.60 7.89 15.12
CA ALA A 249 15.50 7.00 14.78
C ALA A 249 16.00 5.64 14.28
N GLU A 250 17.07 5.62 13.48
CA GLU A 250 17.72 4.39 13.03
C GLU A 250 18.27 3.56 14.19
N GLU A 251 18.92 4.21 15.17
CA GLU A 251 19.42 3.55 16.37
C GLU A 251 18.30 2.97 17.23
N GLU A 252 17.20 3.70 17.38
CA GLU A 252 16.05 3.27 18.17
C GLU A 252 15.27 2.11 17.52
N CYS A 253 15.27 2.05 16.20
CA CYS A 253 14.63 0.98 15.44
C CYS A 253 15.55 -0.21 15.18
N MET A 254 16.84 -0.15 15.58
CA MET A 254 17.76 -1.29 15.47
C MET A 254 17.22 -2.49 16.25
N GLY A 255 17.01 -3.60 15.54
CA GLY A 255 16.51 -4.86 16.11
C GLY A 255 15.28 -5.42 15.43
N LEU A 256 14.65 -4.66 14.52
CA LEU A 256 13.61 -5.16 13.62
C LEU A 256 14.26 -5.90 12.43
N PRO A 257 14.11 -7.24 12.31
CA PRO A 257 14.74 -8.01 11.25
C PRO A 257 14.06 -7.85 9.89
N ASP A 258 12.78 -7.45 9.86
CA ASP A 258 12.11 -7.09 8.60
C ASP A 258 12.54 -5.69 8.15
N LEU A 259 13.18 -5.63 6.98
CA LEU A 259 13.73 -4.40 6.43
C LEU A 259 12.66 -3.33 6.23
N PHE A 260 11.42 -3.71 5.88
CA PHE A 260 10.32 -2.79 5.63
C PHE A 260 9.76 -2.22 6.95
N MET A 261 9.58 -3.06 7.96
CA MET A 261 9.15 -2.67 9.31
C MET A 261 10.17 -1.77 10.00
N TRP A 262 11.45 -2.06 9.78
CA TRP A 262 12.53 -1.17 10.21
C TRP A 262 12.38 0.23 9.59
N LYS A 263 12.07 0.34 8.27
CA LYS A 263 11.84 1.65 7.63
C LYS A 263 10.68 2.41 8.25
N ALA A 264 9.54 1.73 8.41
CA ALA A 264 8.34 2.34 8.96
C ALA A 264 8.59 2.87 10.37
N CYS A 265 9.29 2.09 11.20
CA CYS A 265 9.73 2.52 12.53
C CYS A 265 10.62 3.76 12.46
N VAL A 266 11.65 3.77 11.61
CA VAL A 266 12.60 4.89 11.51
C VAL A 266 11.86 6.15 11.11
N ILE A 267 10.98 6.09 10.12
CA ILE A 267 10.19 7.22 9.65
C ILE A 267 9.25 7.72 10.76
N ASP A 268 8.55 6.82 11.45
CA ASP A 268 7.64 7.18 12.54
C ASP A 268 8.39 7.87 13.68
N VAL A 269 9.52 7.32 14.13
CA VAL A 269 10.34 7.90 15.20
C VAL A 269 10.94 9.25 14.76
N CYS A 270 11.38 9.33 13.51
CA CYS A 270 11.99 10.51 12.88
C CYS A 270 10.98 11.68 12.76
N LEU A 271 9.75 11.41 12.32
CA LEU A 271 8.71 12.43 12.13
C LEU A 271 8.00 12.77 13.43
N THR A 272 7.70 11.79 14.28
CA THR A 272 6.87 11.99 15.47
C THR A 272 7.68 12.24 16.75
N GLY A 273 8.94 11.79 16.81
CA GLY A 273 9.76 11.79 18.03
C GLY A 273 9.25 10.84 19.12
N MET A 274 8.30 9.97 18.79
CA MET A 274 7.73 9.03 19.74
C MET A 274 8.55 7.74 19.77
N HIS A 275 9.52 7.68 20.67
CA HIS A 275 10.38 6.51 20.94
C HIS A 275 9.59 5.20 21.18
N LYS A 276 8.33 5.29 21.61
CA LYS A 276 7.44 4.13 21.89
C LYS A 276 6.87 3.46 20.64
N ALA A 277 7.00 4.07 19.46
CA ALA A 277 6.60 3.42 18.20
C ALA A 277 7.47 2.18 17.91
N ALA A 278 8.78 2.26 18.22
CA ALA A 278 9.72 1.15 18.10
C ALA A 278 9.33 -0.05 18.99
N ASP A 279 8.90 0.22 20.23
CA ASP A 279 8.47 -0.83 21.17
C ASP A 279 7.19 -1.56 20.71
N ALA A 280 6.24 -0.84 20.11
CA ALA A 280 4.98 -1.42 19.63
C ALA A 280 5.19 -2.32 18.39
N VAL A 281 6.05 -1.88 17.47
CA VAL A 281 6.44 -2.64 16.27
C VAL A 281 7.26 -3.87 16.65
N ALA A 282 8.23 -3.73 17.55
CA ALA A 282 9.03 -4.85 18.05
C ALA A 282 8.19 -5.87 18.85
N MET A 283 7.18 -5.44 19.60
CA MET A 283 6.26 -6.35 20.29
C MET A 283 5.32 -7.08 19.34
N ALA A 284 4.79 -6.41 18.32
CA ALA A 284 3.98 -7.03 17.29
C ALA A 284 4.78 -8.09 16.51
N GLU A 285 6.04 -7.81 16.20
CA GLU A 285 6.92 -8.74 15.52
C GLU A 285 7.39 -9.91 16.41
N LEU A 286 7.67 -9.67 17.70
CA LEU A 286 7.98 -10.75 18.64
C LEU A 286 6.79 -11.70 18.83
N LEU A 287 5.57 -11.18 18.73
CA LEU A 287 4.35 -11.97 18.61
C LEU A 287 4.33 -12.71 17.27
N GLN A 288 4.50 -12.03 16.14
CA GLN A 288 4.31 -12.60 14.79
C GLN A 288 5.40 -13.64 14.40
N GLN A 289 6.68 -13.37 14.66
CA GLN A 289 7.78 -14.33 14.44
C GLN A 289 7.66 -15.56 15.34
N LYS A 290 7.20 -15.42 16.59
CA LYS A 290 7.04 -16.57 17.50
C LYS A 290 5.71 -17.31 17.34
N LEU A 291 4.66 -16.63 16.86
CA LEU A 291 3.35 -17.23 16.55
C LEU A 291 3.37 -18.05 15.26
N ASN A 292 4.15 -17.62 14.26
CA ASN A 292 4.22 -18.34 12.97
C ASN A 292 5.29 -19.46 12.96
N ALA A 293 6.28 -19.43 13.85
CA ALA A 293 7.32 -20.46 13.88
C ALA A 293 6.95 -21.75 14.64
N ARG A 294 5.92 -21.75 15.51
CA ARG A 294 5.46 -22.96 16.22
C ARG A 294 3.96 -22.88 16.48
N GLY A 295 3.21 -23.74 15.80
CA GLY A 295 1.74 -23.79 15.75
C GLY A 295 1.02 -23.43 17.05
N ILE A 296 0.00 -22.58 16.89
CA ILE A 296 -0.84 -22.04 17.96
C ILE A 296 -1.51 -23.19 18.73
N PRO A 297 -1.31 -23.32 20.06
CA PRO A 297 -2.12 -24.22 20.86
C PRO A 297 -3.55 -23.67 20.95
N ALA A 298 -4.50 -24.37 20.35
CA ALA A 298 -5.92 -24.10 20.56
C ALA A 298 -6.38 -24.67 21.92
N PHE A 299 -7.11 -23.86 22.69
CA PHE A 299 -7.71 -24.31 23.94
C PHE A 299 -8.88 -25.25 23.65
N VAL A 300 -8.70 -26.54 23.89
CA VAL A 300 -9.70 -27.60 23.63
C VAL A 300 -10.30 -28.21 24.90
N GLY A 301 -10.19 -27.49 26.03
CA GLY A 301 -10.71 -27.90 27.34
C GLY A 301 -9.63 -28.18 28.38
N HIS A 302 -10.04 -28.67 29.55
CA HIS A 302 -9.12 -28.98 30.65
C HIS A 302 -8.52 -30.39 30.47
N GLY A 303 -7.42 -30.45 29.73
CA GLY A 303 -6.63 -31.66 29.46
C GLY A 303 -5.35 -31.31 28.71
N ARG A 304 -4.30 -32.11 28.89
CA ARG A 304 -2.92 -31.85 28.39
C ARG A 304 -2.93 -31.35 26.93
N CYS A 305 -2.28 -30.20 26.68
CA CYS A 305 -2.18 -29.60 25.36
C CYS A 305 -1.58 -30.62 24.37
N ARG A 306 -2.03 -30.65 23.11
CA ARG A 306 -1.51 -31.53 22.05
C ARG A 306 -1.09 -30.72 20.83
N ASP A 307 -0.01 -31.13 20.16
CA ASP A 307 0.46 -30.53 18.91
C ASP A 307 -0.43 -30.91 17.70
N ILE A 308 -0.14 -30.36 16.53
CA ILE A 308 -0.86 -30.62 15.27
C ILE A 308 -0.83 -32.10 14.82
N GLN A 309 0.04 -32.92 15.42
CA GLN A 309 0.17 -34.36 15.18
C GLN A 309 -0.47 -35.18 16.33
N GLY A 310 -1.16 -34.53 17.27
CA GLY A 310 -1.85 -35.17 18.39
C GLY A 310 -0.95 -35.57 19.56
N ARG A 311 0.35 -35.20 19.55
CA ARG A 311 1.31 -35.51 20.61
C ARG A 311 1.17 -34.54 21.77
N GLY A 312 1.13 -35.06 23.00
CA GLY A 312 0.99 -34.22 24.19
C GLY A 312 2.22 -33.35 24.46
N PHE A 313 2.03 -32.06 24.69
CA PHE A 313 3.09 -31.17 25.16
C PHE A 313 3.48 -31.53 26.60
N ARG A 314 4.79 -31.47 26.89
CA ARG A 314 5.31 -31.58 28.25
C ARG A 314 5.31 -30.19 28.89
N ALA A 315 4.66 -30.04 30.03
CA ALA A 315 4.71 -28.81 30.82
C ALA A 315 5.89 -28.89 31.81
N ARG A 316 6.64 -27.80 31.94
CA ARG A 316 7.69 -27.66 32.95
C ARG A 316 7.38 -26.45 33.83
N ALA A 317 7.38 -26.64 35.14
CA ALA A 317 7.22 -25.55 36.08
C ALA A 317 8.50 -24.69 36.06
N ALA A 318 8.39 -23.45 35.59
CA ALA A 318 9.45 -22.45 35.71
C ALA A 318 9.18 -21.57 36.95
N GLN A 319 10.22 -21.26 37.71
CA GLN A 319 10.14 -20.16 38.69
C GLN A 319 9.98 -18.83 37.95
N ALA A 320 9.35 -17.83 38.58
CA ALA A 320 9.06 -16.54 37.97
C ALA A 320 10.29 -15.94 37.29
N VAL A 321 10.28 -15.92 35.95
CA VAL A 321 11.40 -15.43 35.15
C VAL A 321 11.15 -13.96 34.85
N ARG A 322 12.11 -13.10 35.20
CA ARG A 322 12.13 -11.68 34.78
C ARG A 322 13.34 -11.44 33.88
N GLY A 323 13.11 -10.81 32.73
CA GLY A 323 14.13 -10.47 31.75
C GLY A 323 14.26 -11.47 30.60
N VAL A 324 14.53 -10.94 29.40
CA VAL A 324 14.51 -11.67 28.11
C VAL A 324 15.53 -12.82 28.08
N ARG A 325 16.77 -12.57 28.53
CA ARG A 325 17.85 -13.57 28.48
C ARG A 325 17.53 -14.83 29.28
N ARG A 326 17.02 -14.63 30.50
CA ARG A 326 16.66 -15.73 31.42
C ARG A 326 15.43 -16.50 30.94
N CYS A 327 14.53 -15.84 30.19
CA CYS A 327 13.42 -16.51 29.51
C CYS A 327 13.92 -17.40 28.38
N MET A 328 14.87 -16.90 27.57
CA MET A 328 15.49 -17.67 26.49
C MET A 328 16.26 -18.90 27.01
N ASP A 329 16.99 -18.78 28.12
CA ASP A 329 17.70 -19.90 28.74
C ASP A 329 16.75 -21.03 29.17
N VAL A 330 15.61 -20.69 29.79
CA VAL A 330 14.59 -21.68 30.21
C VAL A 330 13.95 -22.37 29.01
N LEU A 331 13.73 -21.64 27.91
CA LEU A 331 13.15 -22.18 26.67
C LEU A 331 14.14 -23.09 25.91
N GLN A 332 15.43 -22.77 25.92
CA GLN A 332 16.48 -23.61 25.33
C GLN A 332 16.69 -24.90 26.12
N ASP A 333 16.72 -24.83 27.45
CA ASP A 333 16.82 -26.01 28.32
C ASP A 333 15.58 -26.93 28.17
N ALA A 334 14.39 -26.34 27.98
CA ALA A 334 13.17 -27.11 27.71
C ALA A 334 13.17 -27.79 26.33
N ALA A 335 13.94 -27.29 25.36
CA ALA A 335 14.07 -27.85 24.02
C ALA A 335 15.11 -28.97 23.92
N ALA A 336 16.02 -29.10 24.90
CA ALA A 336 17.13 -30.04 24.88
C ALA A 336 16.81 -31.44 25.46
N VAL A 337 15.59 -31.66 25.97
CA VAL A 337 15.16 -32.95 26.51
C VAL A 337 14.35 -33.71 25.45
N PRO A 338 14.77 -34.91 25.01
CA PRO A 338 14.09 -35.66 23.96
C PRO A 338 12.66 -36.10 24.32
#